data_AF-A0A852YC85-F1
#
_entry.id   AF-A0A852YC85-F1
#
_cell.length_a   1.000
_cell.length_b   1.000
_cell.length_c   1.000
_cell.angle_alpha   90.00
_cell.angle_beta   90.00
_cell.angle_gamma   90.00
#
_symmetry.space_group_name_H-M   'P 1'
#
loop_
_entity.id
_entity.type
_entity.pdbx_description
1 polymer ?
#
loop_
_entity_poly.entity_id
_entity_poly.type
_entity_poly.pdbx_seq_one_letter_code
_entity_poly.pdbx_strand_id
1 'polypeptide(L)'
;MVAYYDETRWAAMEPTIRRTMHKQGVLSIVLGALLALIWVGPLVALMAIDGRPDMRLSLLAIVILVLLAVLVVAGVRQICRRLRRPEFAMAITSTSVLFPEIERPSAFLPPIGAEEWEREGTHAELIPASGRLQPARVEFTWQDGHKRRRRSAAADSIDVEPRVIVEALADSPTC
;
A
#
# COMPACT_ATOMS: atom_id res chain seq x y z
N MET A 1 17.73 -18.89 6.58
CA MET A 1 16.49 -18.84 7.37
C MET A 1 15.42 -18.10 6.56
N VAL A 2 14.24 -18.69 6.39
CA VAL A 2 13.12 -18.04 5.68
C VAL A 2 11.99 -17.87 6.67
N ALA A 3 11.44 -16.66 6.76
CA ALA A 3 10.27 -16.38 7.59
C ALA A 3 9.07 -16.16 6.67
N TYR A 4 8.00 -16.91 6.90
CA TYR A 4 6.77 -16.87 6.13
C TYR A 4 5.72 -16.00 6.84
N TYR A 5 4.73 -15.55 6.08
CA TYR A 5 3.55 -14.94 6.70
C TYR A 5 2.68 -16.03 7.31
N ASP A 6 2.26 -15.84 8.56
CA ASP A 6 1.33 -16.75 9.25
C ASP A 6 0.02 -16.85 8.46
N GLU A 7 -0.22 -18.04 7.89
CA GLU A 7 -1.35 -18.29 7.01
C GLU A 7 -2.70 -18.12 7.72
N THR A 8 -2.74 -18.47 9.01
CA THR A 8 -3.98 -18.47 9.79
C THR A 8 -4.43 -17.05 10.10
N ARG A 9 -3.47 -16.17 10.43
CA ARG A 9 -3.73 -14.76 10.69
C ARG A 9 -3.98 -13.99 9.41
N TRP A 10 -3.28 -14.33 8.32
CA TRP A 10 -3.58 -13.77 7.01
C TRP A 10 -5.01 -14.11 6.58
N ALA A 11 -5.44 -15.37 6.72
CA ALA A 11 -6.80 -15.79 6.38
C ALA A 11 -7.88 -15.04 7.19
N ALA A 12 -7.59 -14.66 8.43
CA ALA A 12 -8.49 -13.86 9.25
C ALA A 12 -8.52 -12.37 8.84
N MET A 13 -7.41 -11.82 8.36
CA MET A 13 -7.29 -10.41 7.99
C MET A 13 -7.72 -10.12 6.53
N GLU A 14 -7.48 -11.05 5.62
CA GLU A 14 -7.88 -11.00 4.20
C GLU A 14 -9.34 -10.56 3.98
N PRO A 15 -10.37 -11.14 4.64
CA PRO A 15 -11.76 -10.71 4.44
C PRO A 15 -11.99 -9.27 4.89
N THR A 16 -11.28 -8.82 5.93
CA THR A 16 -11.40 -7.46 6.46
C THR A 16 -10.76 -6.44 5.51
N ILE A 17 -9.56 -6.74 4.98
CA ILE A 17 -8.88 -5.91 3.98
C ILE A 17 -9.75 -5.85 2.72
N ARG A 18 -10.20 -7.00 2.21
CA ARG A 18 -11.03 -7.08 1.00
C ARG A 18 -12.33 -6.30 1.14
N ARG A 19 -13.00 -6.38 2.29
CA ARG A 19 -14.22 -5.60 2.57
C ARG A 19 -13.94 -4.11 2.63
N THR A 20 -12.82 -3.70 3.20
CA THR A 20 -12.43 -2.28 3.30
C THR A 20 -12.08 -1.71 1.93
N MET A 21 -11.33 -2.46 1.11
CA MET A 21 -11.05 -2.11 -0.29
C MET A 21 -12.30 -2.00 -1.13
N HIS A 22 -13.22 -2.95 -0.98
CA HIS A 22 -14.48 -2.92 -1.70
C HIS A 22 -15.32 -1.70 -1.29
N LYS A 23 -15.38 -1.38 0.02
CA LYS A 23 -16.04 -0.16 0.51
C LYS A 23 -15.38 1.11 -0.01
N GLN A 24 -14.05 1.19 -0.05
CA GLN A 24 -13.33 2.35 -0.59
C GLN A 24 -13.57 2.52 -2.10
N GLY A 25 -13.55 1.42 -2.86
CA GLY A 25 -13.91 1.43 -4.28
C GLY A 25 -15.35 1.89 -4.51
N VAL A 26 -16.32 1.35 -3.76
CA VAL A 26 -17.72 1.79 -3.83
C VAL A 26 -17.86 3.26 -3.45
N LEU A 27 -17.18 3.71 -2.39
CA LEU A 27 -17.22 5.11 -1.96
C LEU A 27 -16.67 6.04 -3.05
N SER A 28 -15.59 5.67 -3.73
CA SER A 28 -15.04 6.46 -4.85
C SER A 28 -16.01 6.57 -6.03
N ILE A 29 -16.76 5.50 -6.31
CA ILE A 29 -17.81 5.51 -7.34
C ILE A 29 -18.98 6.40 -6.92
N VAL A 30 -19.45 6.28 -5.68
CA VAL A 30 -20.52 7.12 -5.11
C VAL A 30 -20.12 8.60 -5.11
N LEU A 31 -18.88 8.91 -4.71
CA LEU A 31 -18.35 10.27 -4.74
C LEU A 31 -18.29 10.82 -6.17
N GLY A 32 -17.84 10.00 -7.14
CA GLY A 32 -17.90 10.34 -8.56
C GLY A 32 -19.33 10.62 -9.02
N ALA A 33 -20.28 9.76 -8.69
CA ALA A 33 -21.69 9.95 -9.07
C ALA A 33 -22.30 11.22 -8.45
N LEU A 34 -22.01 11.52 -7.18
CA LEU A 34 -22.48 12.73 -6.52
C LEU A 34 -21.86 13.99 -7.14
N LEU A 35 -20.56 13.96 -7.45
CA LEU A 35 -19.89 15.06 -8.15
C LEU A 35 -20.50 15.28 -9.55
N ALA A 36 -20.81 14.20 -10.27
CA ALA A 36 -21.48 14.29 -11.56
C ALA A 36 -22.86 14.93 -11.43
N LEU A 37 -23.65 14.50 -10.44
CA LEU A 37 -25.00 15.02 -10.22
C LEU A 37 -24.98 16.53 -9.88
N ILE A 38 -24.04 16.95 -9.02
CA ILE A 38 -23.91 18.34 -8.56
C ILE A 38 -23.42 19.26 -9.68
N TRP A 39 -22.45 18.82 -10.47
CA TRP A 39 -21.79 19.69 -11.45
C TRP A 39 -22.40 19.62 -12.84
N VAL A 40 -22.85 18.46 -13.32
CA VAL A 40 -23.32 18.29 -14.71
C VAL A 40 -24.62 19.06 -14.96
N GLY A 41 -25.58 19.01 -14.04
CA GLY A 41 -26.87 19.70 -14.16
C GLY A 41 -26.73 21.22 -14.39
N PRO A 42 -26.09 21.97 -13.48
CA PRO A 42 -25.91 23.42 -13.66
C PRO A 42 -25.04 23.78 -14.87
N LEU A 43 -24.06 22.94 -15.24
CA LEU A 43 -23.23 23.18 -16.43
C LEU A 43 -24.02 23.05 -17.75
N VAL A 44 -24.86 22.02 -17.84
CA VAL A 44 -25.75 21.81 -19.00
C VAL A 44 -26.79 22.92 -19.08
N ALA A 45 -27.35 23.35 -17.94
CA ALA A 45 -28.27 24.48 -17.89
C ALA A 45 -27.60 25.79 -18.34
N LEU A 46 -26.37 26.08 -17.91
CA LEU A 46 -25.63 27.26 -18.36
C LEU A 46 -25.34 27.23 -19.87
N MET A 47 -24.88 26.10 -20.41
CA MET A 47 -24.60 25.99 -21.84
C MET A 47 -25.86 26.09 -22.72
N ALA A 48 -27.03 25.67 -22.21
CA ALA A 48 -28.29 25.76 -22.93
C ALA A 48 -28.86 27.20 -23.01
N ILE A 49 -28.49 28.08 -22.06
CA ILE A 49 -29.00 29.46 -21.99
C ILE A 49 -28.27 30.36 -22.98
N ASP A 50 -26.94 30.26 -23.09
CA ASP A 50 -26.15 31.20 -23.89
C ASP A 50 -26.02 30.82 -25.38
N GLY A 51 -26.34 29.58 -25.77
CA GLY A 51 -26.38 29.11 -27.17
C GLY A 51 -25.05 29.19 -27.95
N ARG A 52 -23.99 29.73 -27.34
CA ARG A 52 -22.61 29.76 -27.83
C ARG A 52 -21.72 29.12 -26.77
N PRO A 53 -20.99 28.05 -27.11
CA PRO A 53 -20.13 27.39 -26.13
C PRO A 53 -18.96 28.33 -25.81
N ASP A 54 -19.05 28.97 -24.65
CA ASP A 54 -17.93 29.74 -24.11
C ASP A 54 -16.74 28.79 -23.93
N MET A 55 -15.59 29.15 -24.50
CA MET A 55 -14.40 28.28 -24.50
C MET A 55 -13.96 27.91 -23.07
N ARG A 56 -14.22 28.78 -22.09
CA ARG A 56 -13.93 28.55 -20.67
C ARG A 56 -14.89 27.53 -20.04
N LEU A 57 -16.18 27.61 -20.36
CA LEU A 57 -17.21 26.70 -19.86
C LEU A 57 -17.05 25.29 -20.43
N SER A 58 -16.75 25.19 -21.72
CA SER A 58 -16.45 23.93 -22.37
C SER A 58 -15.17 23.28 -21.81
N LEU A 59 -14.11 24.05 -21.56
CA LEU A 59 -12.90 23.55 -20.91
C LEU A 59 -13.19 23.04 -19.48
N LEU A 60 -13.98 23.78 -18.69
CA LEU A 60 -14.39 23.37 -17.34
C LEU A 60 -15.18 22.06 -17.37
N ALA A 61 -16.12 21.92 -18.31
CA ALA A 61 -16.91 20.71 -18.51
C ALA A 61 -16.02 19.50 -18.80
N ILE A 62 -15.01 19.67 -19.67
CA ILE A 62 -14.04 18.62 -20.01
C ILE A 62 -13.22 18.23 -18.78
N VAL A 63 -12.72 19.19 -18.00
CA VAL A 63 -11.93 18.91 -16.78
C VAL A 63 -12.75 18.13 -15.77
N ILE A 64 -14.02 18.50 -15.56
CA ILE A 64 -14.93 17.79 -14.65
C ILE A 64 -15.20 16.37 -15.15
N LEU A 65 -15.45 16.20 -16.45
CA LEU A 65 -15.67 14.88 -17.06
C LEU A 65 -14.43 13.97 -16.89
N VAL A 66 -13.24 14.51 -17.10
CA VAL A 66 -11.98 13.79 -16.90
C VAL A 66 -11.79 13.40 -15.44
N LEU A 67 -12.08 14.31 -14.49
CA LEU A 67 -12.01 14.02 -13.05
C LEU A 67 -12.94 12.87 -12.66
N LEU A 68 -14.18 12.89 -13.18
CA LEU A 68 -15.17 11.83 -12.97
C LEU A 68 -14.70 10.49 -13.55
N ALA A 69 -14.17 10.49 -14.78
CA ALA A 69 -13.64 9.30 -15.41
C ALA A 69 -12.47 8.71 -14.61
N VAL A 70 -11.56 9.55 -14.11
CA VAL A 70 -10.44 9.13 -13.25
C VAL A 70 -10.95 8.51 -11.95
N LEU A 71 -11.95 9.11 -11.29
CA LEU A 71 -12.56 8.56 -10.07
C LEU A 71 -13.20 7.19 -10.29
N VAL A 72 -13.98 7.03 -11.37
CA VAL A 72 -14.62 5.75 -11.71
C VAL A 72 -13.57 4.69 -12.04
N VAL A 73 -12.57 5.02 -12.87
CA VAL A 73 -11.49 4.10 -13.23
C VAL A 73 -10.66 3.73 -12.00
N ALA A 74 -10.35 4.68 -11.12
CA ALA A 74 -9.64 4.39 -9.86
C ALA A 74 -10.46 3.47 -8.96
N GLY A 75 -11.77 3.70 -8.83
CA GLY A 75 -12.68 2.86 -8.06
C GLY A 75 -12.79 1.44 -8.60
N VAL A 76 -12.99 1.29 -9.91
CA VAL A 76 -13.02 -0.02 -10.59
C VAL A 76 -11.66 -0.71 -10.44
N ARG A 77 -10.55 0.00 -10.66
CA ARG A 77 -9.20 -0.53 -10.49
C ARG A 77 -8.94 -0.98 -9.06
N GLN A 78 -9.49 -0.29 -8.06
CA GLN A 78 -9.38 -0.68 -6.66
C GLN A 78 -10.21 -1.94 -6.35
N ILE A 79 -11.38 -2.11 -6.96
CA ILE A 79 -12.22 -3.31 -6.81
C ILE A 79 -11.63 -4.52 -7.55
N CYS A 80 -11.04 -4.29 -8.73
CA CYS A 80 -10.45 -5.34 -9.56
C CYS A 80 -9.01 -5.71 -9.16
N ARG A 81 -8.33 -4.91 -8.34
CA ARG A 81 -7.00 -5.25 -7.81
C ARG A 81 -7.12 -6.46 -6.89
N ARG A 82 -6.53 -7.57 -7.30
CA ARG A 82 -6.26 -8.70 -6.43
C ARG A 82 -4.97 -8.40 -5.68
N LEU A 83 -5.02 -8.37 -4.35
CA LEU A 83 -3.79 -8.32 -3.56
C LEU A 83 -2.97 -9.56 -3.89
N ARG A 84 -1.80 -9.37 -4.49
CA ARG A 84 -0.85 -10.46 -4.68
C ARG A 84 -0.15 -10.70 -3.35
N ARG A 85 -0.42 -11.86 -2.73
CA ARG A 85 0.26 -12.32 -1.51
C ARG A 85 1.70 -12.71 -1.89
N PRO A 86 2.74 -12.08 -1.31
CA PRO A 86 4.09 -12.61 -1.40
C PRO A 86 4.19 -13.93 -0.60
N GLU A 87 4.89 -14.92 -1.15
CA GLU A 87 4.96 -16.28 -0.56
C GLU A 87 5.70 -16.30 0.78
N PHE A 88 6.64 -15.38 1.01
CA PHE A 88 7.41 -15.25 2.25
C PHE A 88 7.40 -13.80 2.75
N ALA A 89 7.69 -13.57 4.03
CA ALA A 89 7.80 -12.23 4.61
C ALA A 89 9.22 -11.65 4.42
N MET A 90 10.22 -12.49 4.64
CA MET A 90 11.63 -12.18 4.39
C MET A 90 12.43 -13.48 4.30
N ALA A 91 13.54 -13.45 3.56
CA ALA A 91 14.51 -14.55 3.57
C ALA A 91 15.88 -14.00 3.99
N ILE A 92 16.40 -14.49 5.11
CA ILE A 92 17.74 -14.21 5.60
C ILE A 92 18.65 -15.33 5.10
N THR A 93 19.45 -15.04 4.08
CA THR A 93 20.48 -15.94 3.57
C THR A 93 21.80 -15.73 4.33
N SER A 94 22.84 -16.47 3.98
CA SER A 94 24.16 -16.31 4.60
C SER A 94 24.78 -14.94 4.30
N THR A 95 24.43 -14.32 3.17
CA THR A 95 25.07 -13.09 2.66
C THR A 95 24.09 -11.92 2.47
N SER A 96 22.79 -12.18 2.38
CA SER A 96 21.79 -11.15 2.10
C SER A 96 20.47 -11.35 2.84
N VAL A 97 19.70 -10.27 2.95
CA VAL A 97 18.34 -10.23 3.45
C VAL A 97 17.43 -9.82 2.29
N LEU A 98 16.56 -10.73 1.89
CA LEU A 98 15.63 -10.55 0.79
C LEU A 98 14.25 -10.15 1.32
N PHE A 99 13.73 -9.05 0.80
CA PHE A 99 12.38 -8.57 1.00
C PHE A 99 11.61 -8.72 -0.32
N PRO A 100 10.48 -9.43 -0.33
CA PRO A 100 9.67 -9.56 -1.53
C PRO A 100 8.96 -8.25 -1.88
N GLU A 101 8.43 -8.20 -3.10
CA GLU A 101 7.57 -7.11 -3.53
C GLU A 101 6.26 -7.15 -2.72
N ILE A 102 5.87 -6.02 -2.15
CA ILE A 102 4.66 -5.86 -1.36
C ILE A 102 3.72 -4.92 -2.10
N GLU A 103 2.57 -5.44 -2.53
CA GLU A 103 1.49 -4.62 -3.07
C GLU A 103 0.81 -3.83 -1.94
N ARG A 104 0.73 -2.50 -2.08
CA ARG A 104 0.02 -1.68 -1.11
C ARG A 104 -1.49 -1.76 -1.34
N PRO A 105 -2.29 -1.77 -0.27
CA PRO A 105 -3.74 -1.80 -0.38
C PRO A 105 -4.36 -0.52 -0.99
N SER A 106 -3.59 0.57 -1.04
CA SER A 106 -4.04 1.82 -1.65
C SER A 106 -3.71 1.88 -3.14
N ALA A 107 -4.69 2.27 -3.96
CA ALA A 107 -4.50 2.57 -5.37
C ALA A 107 -3.57 3.78 -5.63
N PHE A 108 -3.42 4.64 -4.63
CA PHE A 108 -2.68 5.91 -4.73
C PHE A 108 -1.22 5.80 -4.30
N LEU A 109 -0.82 4.68 -3.71
CA LEU A 109 0.57 4.46 -3.30
C LEU A 109 1.22 3.46 -4.25
N PRO A 110 2.46 3.71 -4.70
CA PRO A 110 3.18 2.75 -5.52
C PRO A 110 3.42 1.44 -4.74
N PRO A 111 3.50 0.29 -5.44
CA PRO A 111 3.92 -0.96 -4.81
C PRO A 111 5.33 -0.79 -4.23
N ILE A 112 5.61 -1.50 -3.14
CA ILE A 112 6.94 -1.50 -2.57
C ILE A 112 7.72 -2.62 -3.27
N GLY A 113 8.69 -2.27 -4.10
CA GLY A 113 9.47 -3.24 -4.88
C GLY A 113 10.18 -4.27 -4.01
N ALA A 114 10.57 -5.39 -4.61
CA ALA A 114 11.48 -6.33 -3.97
C ALA A 114 12.83 -5.63 -3.69
N GLU A 115 13.43 -5.93 -2.54
CA GLU A 115 14.72 -5.39 -2.13
C GLU A 115 15.61 -6.52 -1.63
N GLU A 116 16.88 -6.48 -2.02
CA GLU A 116 17.94 -7.32 -1.47
C GLU A 116 18.94 -6.42 -0.77
N TRP A 117 19.18 -6.70 0.51
CA TRP A 117 20.13 -5.96 1.34
C TRP A 117 21.28 -6.88 1.74
N GLU A 118 22.49 -6.36 1.83
CA GLU A 118 23.63 -7.12 2.34
C GLU A 118 23.44 -7.40 3.83
N ARG A 119 23.73 -8.64 4.26
CA ARG A 119 23.52 -9.06 5.65
C ARG A 119 24.42 -8.29 6.62
N GLU A 120 25.69 -8.08 6.27
CA GLU A 120 26.68 -7.43 7.14
C GLU A 120 26.32 -5.98 7.49
N GLY A 121 25.58 -5.28 6.61
CA GLY A 121 25.10 -3.92 6.85
C GLY A 121 23.64 -3.82 7.30
N THR A 122 22.97 -4.96 7.57
CA THR A 122 21.55 -5.00 7.93
C THR A 122 21.36 -5.30 9.41
N HIS A 123 20.68 -4.39 10.10
CA HIS A 123 20.28 -4.57 11.49
C HIS A 123 18.77 -4.72 11.60
N ALA A 124 18.32 -5.52 12.56
CA ALA A 124 16.92 -5.63 12.93
C ALA A 124 16.73 -5.24 14.39
N GLU A 125 15.68 -4.48 14.66
CA GLU A 125 15.28 -4.07 16.00
C GLU A 125 13.83 -4.46 16.24
N LEU A 126 13.53 -4.99 17.43
CA LEU A 126 12.15 -5.25 17.83
C LEU A 126 11.58 -3.98 18.46
N ILE A 127 10.65 -3.35 17.77
CA ILE A 127 9.89 -2.22 18.30
C ILE A 127 8.66 -2.79 19.03
N PRO A 128 8.58 -2.67 20.36
CA PRO A 128 7.45 -3.18 21.12
C PRO A 128 6.17 -2.42 20.77
N ALA A 129 5.03 -3.06 21.01
CA ALA A 129 3.74 -2.41 20.81
C ALA A 129 3.63 -1.17 21.71
N SER A 130 3.29 -0.02 21.11
CA SER A 130 3.06 1.22 21.85
C SER A 130 1.56 1.55 21.85
N GLY A 131 0.90 1.21 22.94
CA GLY A 131 -0.54 1.36 23.10
C GLY A 131 -1.36 0.43 22.19
N ARG A 132 -2.63 0.76 21.99
CA ARG A 132 -3.61 -0.13 21.34
C ARG A 132 -3.56 -0.11 19.80
N LEU A 133 -2.91 0.89 19.21
CA LEU A 133 -2.92 1.17 17.77
C LEU A 133 -1.58 0.89 17.06
N GLN A 134 -0.50 0.69 17.82
CA GLN A 134 0.79 0.34 17.25
C GLN A 134 1.15 -1.09 17.67
N PRO A 135 0.87 -2.10 16.83
CA PRO A 135 1.29 -3.45 17.12
C PRO A 135 2.83 -3.53 17.13
N ALA A 136 3.35 -4.53 17.83
CA ALA A 136 4.78 -4.81 17.82
C ALA A 136 5.26 -5.08 16.38
N ARG A 137 6.45 -4.63 16.04
CA ARG A 137 7.02 -4.78 14.69
C ARG A 137 8.52 -4.98 14.74
N VAL A 138 9.03 -5.73 13.80
CA VAL A 138 10.47 -5.82 13.53
C VAL A 138 10.81 -4.75 12.51
N GLU A 139 11.78 -3.92 12.84
CA GLU A 139 12.27 -2.85 11.98
C GLU A 139 13.67 -3.18 11.50
N PHE A 140 13.80 -3.34 10.18
CA PHE A 140 15.05 -3.60 9.50
C PHE A 140 15.62 -2.28 9.03
N THR A 141 16.88 -2.03 9.32
CA THR A 141 17.64 -0.90 8.79
C THR A 141 18.88 -1.42 8.10
N TRP A 142 19.04 -1.03 6.84
CA TRP A 142 20.27 -1.26 6.09
C TRP A 142 20.94 0.07 5.83
N GLN A 143 22.25 0.12 6.06
CA GLN A 143 23.06 1.29 5.83
C GLN A 143 24.25 0.91 4.95
N ASP A 144 24.29 1.48 3.75
CA ASP A 144 25.42 1.36 2.83
C ASP A 144 25.96 2.76 2.54
N GLY A 145 27.06 3.10 3.23
CA GLY A 145 27.76 4.38 3.17
C GLY A 145 26.86 5.60 3.40
N HIS A 146 26.21 6.08 2.34
CA HIS A 146 25.35 7.27 2.32
C HIS A 146 23.85 6.99 2.17
N LYS A 147 23.44 5.73 1.94
CA LYS A 147 22.03 5.37 1.80
C LYS A 147 21.59 4.54 3.00
N ARG A 148 20.68 5.11 3.79
CA ARG A 148 19.95 4.39 4.83
C ARG A 148 18.58 3.97 4.28
N ARG A 149 18.29 2.69 4.32
CA ARG A 149 16.96 2.13 4.01
C ARG A 149 16.34 1.54 5.25
N ARG A 150 15.01 1.51 5.27
CA ARG A 150 14.23 0.99 6.38
C ARG A 150 13.04 0.19 5.86
N ARG A 151 12.82 -0.97 6.47
CA ARG A 151 11.69 -1.86 6.21
C ARG A 151 11.12 -2.27 7.55
N SER A 152 9.82 -2.50 7.59
CA SER A 152 9.15 -2.96 8.80
C SER A 152 8.25 -4.12 8.46
N ALA A 153 8.21 -5.09 9.37
CA ALA A 153 7.31 -6.23 9.31
C ALA A 153 6.59 -6.35 10.65
N ALA A 154 5.28 -6.55 10.62
CA ALA A 154 4.50 -6.67 11.84
C ALA A 154 4.85 -7.99 12.54
N ALA A 155 5.22 -7.91 13.82
CA ALA A 155 5.75 -9.04 14.59
C ALA A 155 4.71 -10.15 14.78
N ASP A 156 3.44 -9.81 14.69
CA ASP A 156 2.29 -10.69 14.80
C ASP A 156 1.86 -11.32 13.47
N SER A 157 2.51 -10.95 12.35
CA SER A 157 2.18 -11.44 11.01
C SER A 157 3.15 -12.50 10.47
N ILE A 158 4.25 -12.76 11.18
CA ILE A 158 5.32 -13.66 10.77
C ILE A 158 5.20 -14.97 11.57
N ASP A 159 5.49 -16.10 10.92
CA ASP A 159 5.46 -17.44 11.53
C ASP A 159 6.63 -17.71 12.49
N VAL A 160 7.74 -16.99 12.32
CA VAL A 160 8.91 -17.05 13.20
C VAL A 160 8.84 -16.00 14.31
N GLU A 161 9.28 -16.38 15.51
CA GLU A 161 9.41 -15.48 16.65
C GLU A 161 10.35 -14.29 16.32
N PRO A 162 9.91 -13.04 16.53
CA PRO A 162 10.66 -11.84 16.20
C PRO A 162 12.08 -11.77 16.81
N ARG A 163 12.27 -12.40 17.97
CA ARG A 163 13.58 -12.45 18.66
C ARG A 163 14.60 -13.25 17.88
N VAL A 164 14.19 -14.38 17.31
CA VAL A 164 15.05 -15.24 16.48
C VAL A 164 15.53 -14.48 15.24
N ILE A 165 14.70 -13.60 14.69
CA ILE A 165 15.07 -12.74 13.54
C ILE A 165 16.13 -11.72 13.94
N VAL A 166 15.96 -11.07 15.10
CA VAL A 166 16.93 -10.09 15.61
C VAL A 166 18.26 -10.77 15.93
N GLU A 167 18.22 -11.92 16.61
CA GLU A 167 19.41 -12.71 16.94
C GLU A 167 20.14 -13.18 15.69
N ALA A 168 19.43 -13.71 14.69
CA ALA A 168 20.02 -14.16 13.43
C ALA A 168 20.78 -13.05 12.68
N LEU A 169 20.35 -11.79 12.82
CA LEU A 169 21.03 -10.64 12.21
C LEU A 169 22.12 -10.05 13.13
N ALA A 170 21.98 -10.18 14.44
CA ALA A 170 22.98 -9.77 15.43
C ALA A 170 24.25 -10.65 15.41
N ASP A 171 24.11 -11.93 15.08
CA ASP A 171 25.24 -12.89 14.95
C ASP A 171 26.12 -12.66 13.70
N SER A 172 25.82 -11.63 12.89
CA SER A 172 26.67 -11.28 11.75
C SER A 172 27.91 -10.54 12.29
N PRO A 173 29.12 -11.11 12.17
CA PRO A 173 30.32 -10.50 12.72
C PRO A 173 30.55 -9.16 12.04
N THR A 174 30.50 -8.08 12.83
CA THR A 174 31.08 -6.79 12.44
C THR A 174 32.59 -7.01 12.30
N CYS A 175 33.09 -7.08 11.07
CA CYS A 175 34.51 -6.95 10.76
C CYS A 175 34.92 -5.49 10.71
#